data_AF-X1HD23-F1
#
_entry.id   AF-X1HD23-F1
#
_cell.length_a   1.000
_cell.length_b   1.000
_cell.length_c   1.000
_cell.angle_alpha   90.00
_cell.angle_beta   90.00
_cell.angle_gamma   90.00
#
_symmetry.space_group_name_H-M   'P 1'
#
loop_
_entity.id
_entity.type
_entity.pdbx_description
1 polymer ?
#
loop_
_entity_poly.entity_id
_entity_poly.type
_entity_poly.pdbx_seq_one_letter_code
_entity_poly.pdbx_strand_id
1 'polypeptide(L)'
;AQIVAAVHGAAEVEPAECLAPPVDARAVASRLADLAGRGLQTVALIGHTPSLERCIGHLVAGRAVGMSLSKAGAACVDFPSEGSSEAPELLWLMRREQLAGLAGADDDP
;
A
#
# COMPACT_ATOMS: atom_id res chain seq x y z
N ALA A 1 2.61 3.59 10.96
CA ALA A 1 1.80 4.76 10.58
C ALA A 1 2.46 6.06 11.00
N GLN A 2 2.65 6.29 12.31
CA GLN A 2 3.18 7.57 12.80
C GLN A 2 4.54 7.98 12.19
N ILE A 3 5.47 7.04 12.02
CA ILE A 3 6.78 7.32 11.38
C ILE A 3 6.62 7.82 9.93
N VAL A 4 5.72 7.19 9.16
CA VAL A 4 5.45 7.58 7.77
C VAL A 4 4.71 8.92 7.72
N ALA A 5 3.73 9.14 8.61
CA ALA A 5 3.01 10.41 8.66
C ALA A 5 3.92 11.59 9.07
N ALA A 6 4.88 11.36 9.98
CA ALA A 6 5.80 12.41 10.42
C ALA A 6 6.68 12.99 9.28
N VAL A 7 6.95 12.21 8.23
CA VAL A 7 7.69 12.68 7.04
C VAL A 7 6.79 13.25 5.94
N HIS A 8 5.47 13.12 6.08
CA HIS A 8 4.47 13.67 5.17
C HIS A 8 3.56 14.64 5.93
N GLY A 9 3.90 15.92 5.95
CA GLY A 9 3.25 16.93 6.81
C GLY A 9 1.73 17.14 6.63
N ALA A 10 1.14 16.60 5.56
CA ALA A 10 -0.31 16.63 5.31
C ALA A 10 -0.99 15.26 5.51
N ALA A 11 -0.26 14.22 5.92
CA ALA A 11 -0.82 12.88 6.07
C ALA A 11 -1.63 12.75 7.37
N GLU A 12 -2.89 12.37 7.24
CA GLU A 12 -3.74 11.96 8.35
C GLU A 12 -3.58 10.46 8.63
N VAL A 13 -3.50 10.09 9.92
CA VAL A 13 -3.43 8.69 10.34
C VAL A 13 -4.78 8.26 10.89
N GLU A 14 -5.41 7.31 10.21
CA GLU A 14 -6.66 6.70 10.64
C GLU A 14 -6.48 5.18 10.85
N PRO A 15 -6.88 4.62 12.00
CA PRO A 15 -6.98 3.17 12.17
C PRO A 15 -8.03 2.59 11.22
N ALA A 16 -7.73 1.45 10.59
CA ALA A 16 -8.67 0.76 9.71
C ALA A 16 -8.77 -0.71 10.12
N GLU A 17 -9.94 -1.13 10.59
CA GLU A 17 -10.18 -2.51 11.05
C GLU A 17 -9.98 -3.53 9.92
N CYS A 18 -10.24 -3.17 8.67
CA CYS A 18 -10.02 -4.04 7.51
C CYS A 18 -8.54 -4.40 7.28
N LEU A 19 -7.59 -3.74 7.95
CA LEU A 19 -6.16 -4.06 7.91
C LEU A 19 -5.71 -4.98 9.07
N ALA A 20 -6.59 -5.28 10.03
CA ALA A 20 -6.30 -6.25 11.08
C ALA A 20 -6.25 -7.68 10.51
N PRO A 21 -5.32 -8.54 10.95
CA PRO A 21 -5.32 -9.94 10.52
C PRO A 21 -6.55 -10.71 11.03
N PRO A 22 -7.20 -11.54 10.20
CA PRO A 22 -6.96 -11.72 8.75
C PRO A 22 -7.53 -10.55 7.93
N VAL A 23 -6.74 -10.07 6.95
CA VAL A 23 -7.16 -8.98 6.05
C VAL A 23 -8.12 -9.50 5.00
N ASP A 24 -9.28 -8.86 4.87
CA ASP A 24 -10.23 -9.05 3.77
C ASP A 24 -9.95 -8.05 2.65
N ALA A 25 -9.46 -8.55 1.51
CA ALA A 25 -9.13 -7.72 0.35
C ALA A 25 -10.35 -6.97 -0.21
N ARG A 26 -11.57 -7.51 -0.07
CA ARG A 26 -12.80 -6.84 -0.53
C ARG A 26 -13.12 -5.64 0.37
N ALA A 27 -12.96 -5.79 1.69
CA ALA A 27 -13.14 -4.70 2.62
C ALA A 27 -12.10 -3.60 2.39
N VAL A 28 -10.84 -3.96 2.13
CA VAL A 28 -9.78 -3.01 1.76
C VAL A 28 -10.11 -2.30 0.43
N ALA A 29 -10.56 -3.02 -0.60
CA ALA A 29 -10.97 -2.42 -1.87
C ALA A 29 -12.13 -1.43 -1.70
N SER A 30 -13.15 -1.80 -0.92
CA SER A 30 -14.27 -0.91 -0.59
C SER A 30 -13.78 0.36 0.11
N ARG A 31 -12.86 0.21 1.07
CA ARG A 31 -12.29 1.35 1.79
C ARG A 31 -11.46 2.26 0.88
N LEU A 32 -10.69 1.70 -0.04
CA LEU A 32 -9.94 2.47 -1.03
C LEU A 32 -10.88 3.26 -1.96
N ALA A 33 -11.97 2.65 -2.41
CA ALA A 33 -13.00 3.32 -3.21
C ALA A 33 -13.65 4.49 -2.44
N ASP A 34 -13.98 4.30 -1.16
CA ASP A 34 -14.53 5.38 -0.32
C ASP A 34 -13.54 6.54 -0.17
N LEU A 35 -12.24 6.25 0.01
CA LEU A 35 -11.19 7.26 0.13
C LEU A 35 -10.99 8.01 -1.20
N ALA A 36 -11.01 7.31 -2.33
CA ALA A 36 -10.97 7.90 -3.66
C ALA A 36 -12.18 8.83 -3.91
N GLY A 37 -13.39 8.40 -3.50
CA GLY A 37 -14.60 9.23 -3.57
C GLY A 37 -14.54 10.50 -2.69
N ARG A 38 -13.68 10.51 -1.67
CA ARG A 38 -13.34 11.71 -0.86
C ARG A 38 -12.24 12.58 -1.51
N GLY A 39 -11.75 12.20 -2.68
CA GLY A 39 -10.72 12.92 -3.44
C GLY A 39 -9.28 12.53 -3.11
N LEU A 40 -9.05 11.52 -2.27
CA LEU A 40 -7.69 11.09 -1.92
C LEU A 40 -7.04 10.33 -3.08
N GLN A 41 -5.93 10.87 -3.59
CA GLN A 41 -5.19 10.30 -4.73
C GLN A 41 -4.05 9.37 -4.30
N THR A 42 -3.63 9.45 -3.04
CA THR A 42 -2.52 8.64 -2.51
C THR A 42 -2.84 8.22 -1.09
N VAL A 43 -2.79 6.92 -0.83
CA VAL A 43 -3.09 6.32 0.46
C VAL A 43 -2.00 5.33 0.82
N ALA A 44 -1.43 5.46 2.01
CA ALA A 44 -0.49 4.48 2.54
C ALA A 44 -1.23 3.49 3.45
N LEU A 45 -1.33 2.22 3.02
CA LEU A 45 -1.85 1.14 3.83
C LEU A 45 -0.71 0.52 4.67
N ILE A 46 -0.90 0.46 5.99
CA ILE A 46 0.09 -0.11 6.90
C ILE A 46 -0.55 -1.24 7.69
N GLY A 47 0.01 -2.44 7.54
CA GLY A 47 -0.52 -3.65 8.17
C GLY A 47 0.55 -4.71 8.40
N HIS A 48 0.11 -5.96 8.56
CA HIS A 48 0.96 -7.09 8.95
C HIS A 48 1.14 -8.09 7.80
N THR A 49 2.32 -8.69 7.71
CA THR A 49 2.56 -9.86 6.86
C THR A 49 2.12 -11.14 7.59
N PRO A 50 1.65 -12.18 6.88
CA PRO A 50 1.50 -12.28 5.42
C PRO A 50 0.18 -11.69 4.88
N SER A 51 -0.68 -11.16 5.75
CA SER A 51 -2.03 -10.70 5.35
C SER A 51 -1.98 -9.58 4.31
N LEU A 52 -1.06 -8.63 4.45
CA LEU A 52 -0.90 -7.53 3.50
C LEU A 52 -0.42 -8.00 2.12
N GLU A 53 0.50 -8.96 2.06
CA GLU A 53 0.99 -9.57 0.81
C GLU A 53 -0.15 -10.23 0.04
N ARG A 54 -0.97 -11.01 0.74
CA ARG A 54 -2.14 -11.66 0.14
C ARG A 54 -3.15 -10.63 -0.34
N CYS A 55 -3.38 -9.57 0.44
CA CYS A 55 -4.27 -8.48 0.07
C CYS A 55 -3.82 -7.80 -1.22
N ILE A 56 -2.54 -7.41 -1.34
CA ILE A 56 -1.98 -6.82 -2.56
C ILE A 56 -2.20 -7.76 -3.74
N GLY A 57 -1.91 -9.06 -3.57
CA GLY A 57 -2.14 -10.05 -4.62
C GLY A 57 -3.61 -10.11 -5.08
N HIS A 58 -4.55 -10.11 -4.14
CA HIS A 58 -5.97 -10.08 -4.46
C HIS A 58 -6.40 -8.79 -5.17
N LEU A 59 -5.88 -7.62 -4.76
CA LEU A 59 -6.20 -6.34 -5.37
C LEU A 59 -5.71 -6.24 -6.81
N VAL A 60 -4.51 -6.74 -7.09
CA VAL A 60 -3.86 -6.63 -8.41
C VAL A 60 -4.27 -7.77 -9.35
N ALA A 61 -4.32 -9.01 -8.85
CA ALA A 61 -4.49 -10.21 -9.68
C ALA A 61 -5.82 -10.94 -9.46
N GLY A 62 -6.70 -10.44 -8.60
CA GLY A 62 -7.95 -11.12 -8.21
C GLY A 62 -7.75 -12.38 -7.35
N ARG A 63 -6.51 -12.75 -7.04
CA ARG A 63 -6.14 -13.96 -6.29
C ARG A 63 -4.86 -13.73 -5.51
N ALA A 64 -4.65 -14.50 -4.44
CA ALA A 64 -3.34 -14.52 -3.78
C ALA A 64 -2.25 -14.93 -4.78
N VAL A 65 -1.19 -14.12 -4.84
CA VAL A 65 0.03 -14.39 -5.59
C VAL A 65 1.20 -14.47 -4.62
N GLY A 66 2.18 -15.31 -4.94
CA GLY A 66 3.38 -15.46 -4.12
C GLY A 66 4.23 -14.20 -4.20
N MET A 67 4.14 -13.36 -3.17
CA MET A 67 5.01 -12.20 -2.97
C MET A 67 5.53 -12.20 -1.55
N SER A 68 6.68 -11.58 -1.33
CA SER A 68 7.29 -11.46 -0.01
C SER A 68 7.66 -10.02 0.25
N LEU A 69 7.03 -9.45 1.27
CA LEU A 69 7.29 -8.14 1.80
C LEU A 69 8.09 -8.31 3.10
N SER A 70 9.31 -7.75 3.13
CA SER A 70 10.06 -7.70 4.39
C SER A 70 9.33 -6.79 5.39
N LYS A 71 9.61 -6.96 6.69
CA LYS A 71 9.25 -5.91 7.67
C LYS A 71 9.82 -4.57 7.21
N ALA A 72 9.00 -3.52 7.22
CA ALA A 72 9.34 -2.20 6.67
C ALA A 72 9.70 -2.18 5.18
N GLY A 73 9.34 -3.22 4.42
CA GLY A 73 9.23 -3.14 2.96
C GLY A 73 7.93 -2.44 2.57
N ALA A 74 7.86 -2.01 1.31
CA ALA A 74 6.70 -1.34 0.76
C ALA A 74 6.40 -1.82 -0.66
N ALA A 75 5.16 -1.65 -1.08
CA ALA A 75 4.71 -1.85 -2.46
C ALA A 75 3.92 -0.63 -2.90
N CYS A 76 4.01 -0.28 -4.18
CA CYS A 76 3.14 0.70 -4.80
C CYS A 76 2.23 0.01 -5.81
N VAL A 77 0.94 0.24 -5.63
CA VAL A 77 -0.09 -0.22 -6.54
C VAL A 77 -0.75 1.02 -7.12
N ASP A 78 -0.76 1.11 -8.44
CA ASP A 78 -1.52 2.11 -9.16
C ASP A 78 -2.95 1.62 -9.33
N PHE A 79 -3.91 2.46 -8.98
CA PHE A 79 -5.32 2.18 -9.17
C PHE A 79 -5.84 3.11 -10.26
N PRO A 80 -6.39 2.56 -11.35
CA PRO A 80 -6.88 3.40 -12.43
C PRO A 80 -8.07 4.24 -11.97
N SER A 81 -8.27 5.37 -12.63
CA SER A 81 -9.36 6.30 -12.32
C SER A 81 -10.73 5.62 -12.36
N GLU A 82 -11.66 6.13 -11.55
CA GLU A 82 -13.03 5.65 -11.52
C GLU A 82 -13.65 5.57 -12.94
N GLY A 83 -14.24 4.43 -13.27
CA GLY A 83 -14.82 4.14 -14.59
C GLY A 83 -13.84 3.56 -15.61
N SER A 84 -12.55 3.41 -15.29
CA SER A 84 -11.61 2.67 -16.14
C SER A 84 -11.90 1.16 -16.12
N SER A 85 -11.71 0.50 -17.25
CA SER A 85 -11.73 -0.97 -17.37
C SER A 85 -10.38 -1.61 -17.06
N GLU A 86 -9.36 -0.81 -16.78
CA GLU A 86 -8.02 -1.29 -16.46
C GLU A 86 -7.98 -1.91 -15.06
N ALA A 87 -7.12 -2.90 -14.87
CA ALA A 87 -6.89 -3.51 -13.57
C ALA A 87 -5.82 -2.73 -12.79
N PRO A 88 -5.88 -2.71 -11.45
CA PRO A 88 -4.79 -2.16 -10.63
C PRO A 88 -3.45 -2.82 -10.95
N GLU A 89 -2.38 -2.03 -10.99
CA GLU A 89 -1.04 -2.49 -11.36
C GLU A 89 -0.04 -2.37 -10.21
N LEU A 90 0.75 -3.41 -9.96
CA LEU A 90 1.87 -3.35 -9.03
C LEU A 90 3.08 -2.68 -9.72
N LEU A 91 3.31 -1.40 -9.45
CA LEU A 91 4.42 -0.64 -10.05
C LEU A 91 5.79 -1.05 -9.49
N TRP A 92 5.87 -1.23 -8.17
CA TRP A 92 7.10 -1.69 -7.54
C TRP A 92 6.83 -2.39 -6.21
N LEU A 93 7.77 -3.25 -5.84
CA LEU A 93 7.83 -3.97 -4.58
C LEU A 93 9.27 -3.89 -4.07
N MET A 94 9.48 -3.23 -2.94
CA MET A 94 10.81 -2.98 -2.39
C MET A 94 10.94 -3.51 -0.97
N ARG A 95 12.06 -4.17 -0.72
CA ARG A 95 12.47 -4.58 0.63
C ARG A 95 13.08 -3.41 1.38
N ARG A 96 13.12 -3.54 2.70
CA ARG A 96 13.71 -2.53 3.60
C ARG A 96 15.14 -2.16 3.19
N GLU A 97 15.96 -3.13 2.80
CA GLU A 97 17.34 -2.90 2.40
C GLU A 97 17.44 -2.03 1.13
N GLN A 98 16.52 -2.23 0.18
CA GLN A 98 16.49 -1.45 -1.06
C GLN A 98 15.98 -0.03 -0.80
N LEU A 99 14.97 0.13 0.06
CA LEU A 99 14.49 1.45 0.50
C LEU A 99 15.55 2.22 1.28
N ALA A 100 16.29 1.55 2.17
CA ALA A 100 17.39 2.17 2.91
C ALA A 100 18.52 2.64 1.97
N GLY A 101 18.80 1.88 0.90
CA GLY A 101 19.75 2.27 -0.12
C GLY A 101 19.33 3.53 -0.90
N LEU A 102 18.03 3.71 -1.15
CA LEU A 102 17.51 4.93 -1.78
C LEU A 102 17.60 6.14 -0.85
N ALA A 103 17.26 5.98 0.43
CA ALA A 103 17.31 7.08 1.39
C ALA A 103 18.73 7.61 1.65
N GLY A 104 19.76 6.78 1.44
CA GLY A 104 21.17 7.18 1.55
C GLY A 104 21.78 7.72 0.25
N ALA A 105 21.05 7.73 -0.87
CA ALA A 105 21.54 8.24 -2.15
C ALA A 105 21.36 9.77 -2.30
N ASP A 106 20.56 10.39 -1.44
CA ASP A 106 20.34 11.86 -1.41
C ASP A 106 21.44 12.61 -0.62
N ASP A 107 22.43 11.90 -0.05
CA ASP A 107 23.52 12.44 0.78
C ASP A 107 24.88 12.51 0.03
N ASP A 108 24.92 12.40 -1.30
CA ASP A 108 26.15 12.60 -2.10
C ASP A 108 26.23 14.06 -2.61
N PRO A 109 27.21 14.89 -2.18
CA PRO A 109 27.30 16.32 -2.49
C PRO A 109 27.69 16.65 -3.94
#